data_AF-A0A5C3LMH0-F1
#
_entry.id   AF-A0A5C3LMH0-F1
#
_cell.length_a   1.000
_cell.length_b   1.000
_cell.length_c   1.000
_cell.angle_alpha   90.00
_cell.angle_beta   90.00
_cell.angle_gamma   90.00
#
_symmetry.space_group_name_H-M   'P 1'
#
loop_
_entity.id
_entity.type
_entity.pdbx_description
1 polymer ?
#
loop_
_entity_poly.entity_id
_entity_poly.type
_entity_poly.pdbx_seq_one_letter_code
_entity_poly.pdbx_strand_id
1 'polypeptide(L)'
;MHSLVRLVVLSVLTQPLSSLAKLYENPRQLPNRTYDYIVIGGSTAGSVVASRLTEDSDISVLLLEAGGSNDGIFKSMVPGLVKQLGMESQLDWNYTITPQPGYNGRALLCPREYAAVSGDEGWNWENIQKYILRNEKFVPPADNHNTTGQYNPSKHEYDGAVAITLPGYPLPIDKRVIATASELPDEFPYINETSGGDILGVGWWLETNGNRIRNSAATVYLRPAMNRPNLDIFVEYEAALFYHTTARHEVILPAGAVGTPVFMQLLGIGDISDLDKFGIETIVHKPSVSEHPRLSNVFRISSNETYDELFRNPDLLDLAIARWNDSRTGPLRILL
;
A
#
# COMPACT_ATOMS: atom_id res chain seq x y z
N MET A 1 -31.11 -50.04 43.51
CA MET A 1 -31.83 -49.56 42.31
C MET A 1 -31.97 -48.04 42.47
N HIS A 2 -30.94 -47.21 42.33
CA HIS A 2 -30.06 -46.92 41.19
C HIS A 2 -30.77 -46.40 39.93
N SER A 3 -30.48 -45.13 39.63
CA SER A 3 -30.59 -44.41 38.35
C SER A 3 -31.89 -43.68 38.03
N LEU A 4 -31.84 -42.34 38.12
CA LEU A 4 -32.13 -41.42 37.00
C LEU A 4 -31.74 -39.98 37.38
N VAL A 5 -30.43 -39.73 37.36
CA VAL A 5 -29.81 -38.41 37.15
C VAL A 5 -29.04 -38.55 35.83
N ARG A 6 -29.11 -37.54 34.96
CA ARG A 6 -28.45 -37.37 33.64
C ARG A 6 -29.30 -37.68 32.41
N LEU A 7 -29.83 -36.63 31.78
CA LEU A 7 -29.75 -36.47 30.33
C LEU A 7 -29.72 -34.97 29.96
N VAL A 8 -28.58 -34.33 30.21
CA VAL A 8 -28.17 -33.11 29.50
C VAL A 8 -26.84 -33.47 28.87
N VAL A 9 -26.86 -34.09 27.69
CA VAL A 9 -25.65 -34.41 26.93
C VAL A 9 -25.97 -34.39 25.43
N LEU A 10 -25.13 -33.61 24.73
CA LEU A 10 -24.83 -33.66 23.30
C LEU A 10 -25.84 -33.04 22.31
N SER A 11 -25.89 -31.72 22.32
CA SER A 11 -25.97 -30.94 21.06
C SER A 11 -24.97 -29.79 21.09
N VAL A 12 -23.70 -30.09 21.37
CA VAL A 12 -22.61 -29.19 20.96
C VAL A 12 -22.39 -29.47 19.49
N LEU A 13 -23.02 -28.62 18.68
CA LEU A 13 -22.76 -28.46 17.26
C LEU A 13 -21.27 -28.60 17.00
N THR A 14 -20.90 -29.57 16.16
CA THR A 14 -19.66 -29.51 15.39
C THR A 14 -19.80 -28.32 14.43
N GLN A 15 -19.62 -27.11 14.94
CA GLN A 15 -19.16 -26.03 14.10
C GLN A 15 -17.71 -26.40 13.77
N PRO A 16 -17.33 -26.56 12.49
CA PRO A 16 -15.91 -26.55 12.18
C PRO A 16 -15.38 -25.24 12.76
N LEU A 17 -14.40 -25.33 13.65
CA LEU A 17 -13.56 -24.18 13.95
C LEU A 17 -12.91 -23.83 12.61
N SER A 18 -13.54 -22.93 11.87
CA SER A 18 -12.91 -22.23 10.78
C SER A 18 -11.73 -21.52 11.41
N SER A 19 -10.58 -22.19 11.34
CA SER A 19 -9.30 -21.68 11.80
C SER A 19 -8.98 -20.50 10.90
N LEU A 20 -9.33 -19.31 11.37
CA LEU A 20 -8.93 -18.05 10.77
C LEU A 20 -7.40 -17.98 10.79
N ALA A 21 -6.81 -17.23 9.86
CA ALA A 21 -5.45 -16.77 9.98
C ALA A 21 -5.27 -16.14 11.37
N LYS A 22 -4.14 -16.40 12.00
CA LYS A 22 -3.90 -15.90 13.35
C LYS A 22 -3.07 -14.64 13.26
N LEU A 23 -3.65 -13.55 13.73
CA LEU A 23 -2.93 -12.32 14.03
C LEU A 23 -2.29 -12.46 15.40
N TYR A 24 -0.99 -12.22 15.46
CA TYR A 24 -0.19 -12.34 16.66
C TYR A 24 0.47 -10.99 16.95
N GLU A 25 0.33 -10.53 18.19
CA GLU A 25 1.00 -9.33 18.71
C GLU A 25 2.11 -9.69 19.73
N ASN A 26 2.12 -10.95 20.19
CA ASN A 26 3.13 -11.44 21.12
C ASN A 26 3.92 -12.60 20.51
N PRO A 27 5.27 -12.49 20.42
CA PRO A 27 6.08 -13.51 19.77
C PRO A 27 6.00 -14.88 20.44
N ARG A 28 5.62 -14.95 21.73
CA ARG A 28 5.42 -16.23 22.44
C ARG A 28 4.19 -16.99 21.98
N GLN A 29 3.26 -16.33 21.29
CA GLN A 29 2.07 -16.95 20.73
C GLN A 29 2.32 -17.56 19.35
N LEU A 30 3.44 -17.18 18.70
CA LEU A 30 3.79 -17.74 17.40
C LEU A 30 4.07 -19.23 17.53
N PRO A 31 3.50 -20.06 16.63
CA PRO A 31 3.73 -21.49 16.68
C PRO A 31 5.20 -21.76 16.34
N ASN A 32 5.84 -22.64 17.10
CA ASN A 32 7.18 -23.12 16.75
C ASN A 32 7.08 -24.15 15.62
N ARG A 33 7.01 -23.66 14.38
CA ARG A 33 6.92 -24.47 13.16
C ARG A 33 7.77 -23.89 12.04
N THR A 34 8.11 -24.74 11.08
CA THR A 34 8.65 -24.35 9.78
C THR A 34 7.51 -23.95 8.85
N TYR A 35 7.69 -22.86 8.12
CA TYR A 35 6.76 -22.39 7.09
C TYR A 35 7.32 -22.70 5.70
N ASP A 36 6.49 -22.69 4.68
CA ASP A 36 6.96 -22.79 3.29
C ASP A 36 7.64 -21.50 2.86
N TYR A 37 7.00 -20.37 3.19
CA TYR A 37 7.52 -19.03 2.92
C TYR A 37 7.44 -18.14 4.16
N ILE A 38 8.45 -17.27 4.32
CA ILE A 38 8.43 -16.18 5.30
C ILE A 38 8.50 -14.86 4.54
N VAL A 39 7.54 -13.97 4.77
CA VAL A 39 7.46 -12.65 4.14
C VAL A 39 7.78 -11.58 5.18
N ILE A 40 8.82 -10.78 4.96
CA ILE A 40 9.26 -9.72 5.89
C ILE A 40 8.79 -8.36 5.38
N GLY A 41 7.68 -7.89 5.93
CA GLY A 41 7.02 -6.62 5.63
C GLY A 41 5.62 -6.84 5.07
N GLY A 42 4.60 -6.39 5.79
CA GLY A 42 3.20 -6.25 5.37
C GLY A 42 2.93 -5.02 4.48
N SER A 43 3.94 -4.60 3.71
CA SER A 43 3.84 -3.50 2.75
C SER A 43 2.89 -3.81 1.60
N THR A 44 2.77 -2.90 0.62
CA THR A 44 1.98 -3.14 -0.60
C THR A 44 2.36 -4.44 -1.30
N ALA A 45 3.66 -4.69 -1.49
CA ALA A 45 4.13 -5.90 -2.16
C ALA A 45 3.97 -7.15 -1.28
N GLY A 46 4.33 -7.06 0.01
CA GLY A 46 4.26 -8.20 0.92
C GLY A 46 2.83 -8.68 1.18
N SER A 47 1.88 -7.75 1.27
CA SER A 47 0.45 -8.07 1.36
C SER A 47 -0.03 -8.88 0.16
N VAL A 48 0.38 -8.49 -1.06
CA VAL A 48 0.03 -9.22 -2.30
C VAL A 48 0.66 -10.61 -2.28
N VAL A 49 1.96 -10.71 -1.99
CA VAL A 49 2.70 -11.98 -2.00
C VAL A 49 2.10 -12.97 -0.99
N ALA A 50 1.93 -12.56 0.27
CA ALA A 50 1.38 -13.42 1.31
C ALA A 50 -0.04 -13.88 0.97
N SER A 51 -0.87 -12.99 0.42
CA SER A 51 -2.23 -13.34 -0.01
C SER A 51 -2.22 -14.29 -1.21
N ARG A 52 -1.38 -14.08 -2.24
CA ARG A 52 -1.37 -14.96 -3.42
C ARG A 52 -0.79 -16.34 -3.11
N LEU A 53 0.27 -16.43 -2.32
CA LEU A 53 0.85 -17.72 -1.92
C LEU A 53 -0.14 -18.58 -1.13
N THR A 54 -0.94 -17.96 -0.25
CA THR A 54 -1.90 -18.68 0.59
C THR A 54 -3.21 -19.02 -0.11
N GLU A 55 -3.39 -18.67 -1.39
CA GLU A 55 -4.50 -19.19 -2.21
C GLU A 55 -4.41 -20.72 -2.36
N ASP A 56 -3.21 -21.28 -2.35
CA ASP A 56 -2.98 -22.72 -2.23
C ASP A 56 -3.00 -23.13 -0.75
N SER A 57 -3.93 -24.01 -0.37
CA SER A 57 -4.11 -24.46 1.02
C SER A 57 -2.94 -25.28 1.55
N ASP A 58 -2.11 -25.84 0.67
CA ASP A 58 -0.95 -26.66 1.05
C ASP A 58 0.29 -25.80 1.36
N ILE A 59 0.27 -24.51 1.03
CA ILE A 59 1.38 -23.57 1.24
C ILE A 59 1.15 -22.79 2.54
N SER A 60 2.07 -22.95 3.49
CA SER A 60 2.09 -22.21 4.76
C SER A 60 2.96 -20.95 4.69
N VAL A 61 2.40 -19.81 5.10
CA VAL A 61 3.09 -18.51 5.04
C VAL A 61 3.07 -17.81 6.41
N LEU A 62 4.23 -17.30 6.80
CA LEU A 62 4.36 -16.35 7.91
C LEU A 62 4.64 -14.95 7.35
N LEU A 63 3.76 -14.00 7.65
CA LEU A 63 3.98 -12.58 7.38
C LEU A 63 4.44 -11.88 8.65
N LEU A 64 5.59 -11.20 8.60
CA LEU A 64 6.15 -10.42 9.69
C LEU A 64 6.06 -8.93 9.35
N GLU A 65 5.29 -8.17 10.12
CA GLU A 65 5.15 -6.72 9.99
C GLU A 65 5.71 -6.04 11.25
N ALA A 66 6.49 -4.99 11.05
CA ALA A 66 7.12 -4.29 12.17
C ALA A 66 6.20 -3.26 12.82
N GLY A 67 5.30 -2.65 12.05
CA GLY A 67 4.23 -1.80 12.57
C GLY A 67 3.10 -2.59 13.22
N GLY A 68 2.19 -1.86 13.87
CA GLY A 68 0.95 -2.41 14.41
C GLY A 68 -0.11 -2.65 13.33
N SER A 69 -1.26 -3.22 13.73
CA SER A 69 -2.40 -3.39 12.83
C SER A 69 -2.96 -2.04 12.38
N ASN A 70 -3.36 -1.94 11.10
CA ASN A 70 -4.05 -0.77 10.57
C ASN A 70 -5.58 -0.84 10.73
N ASP A 71 -6.10 -1.93 11.30
CA ASP A 71 -7.54 -2.10 11.57
C ASP A 71 -8.03 -1.07 12.59
N GLY A 72 -9.18 -0.47 12.30
CA GLY A 72 -9.80 0.54 13.17
C GLY A 72 -9.16 1.93 13.12
N ILE A 73 -8.04 2.10 12.40
CA ILE A 73 -7.40 3.42 12.25
C ILE A 73 -8.23 4.29 11.31
N PHE A 74 -9.04 5.18 11.87
CA PHE A 74 -9.97 6.03 11.11
C PHE A 74 -9.29 6.79 9.97
N LYS A 75 -8.15 7.44 10.26
CA LYS A 75 -7.40 8.23 9.29
C LYS A 75 -6.81 7.39 8.14
N SER A 76 -6.60 6.08 8.32
CA SER A 76 -6.14 5.18 7.26
C SER A 76 -7.26 4.83 6.27
N MET A 77 -8.52 4.87 6.71
CA MET A 77 -9.68 4.57 5.88
C MET A 77 -10.18 5.77 5.09
N VAL A 78 -10.05 6.98 5.64
CA VAL A 78 -10.59 8.22 5.05
C VAL A 78 -9.59 8.82 4.06
N PRO A 79 -9.89 8.88 2.75
CA PRO A 79 -8.96 9.37 1.73
C PRO A 79 -8.32 10.73 2.06
N GLY A 80 -9.14 11.69 2.48
CA GLY A 80 -8.69 13.06 2.75
C GLY A 80 -7.86 13.23 4.02
N LEU A 81 -7.74 12.22 4.89
CA LEU A 81 -7.00 12.33 6.16
C LEU A 81 -5.59 11.72 6.10
N VAL A 82 -5.21 11.08 5.00
CA VAL A 82 -3.94 10.31 4.97
C VAL A 82 -2.69 11.17 5.09
N LYS A 83 -2.72 12.42 4.65
CA LYS A 83 -1.60 13.36 4.89
C LYS A 83 -1.32 13.59 6.38
N GLN A 84 -2.29 13.36 7.27
CA GLN A 84 -2.09 13.46 8.71
C GLN A 84 -1.43 12.21 9.31
N LEU A 85 -1.40 11.07 8.60
CA LEU A 85 -0.76 9.84 9.09
C LEU A 85 0.75 9.97 9.20
N GLY A 86 1.39 10.69 8.27
CA GLY A 86 2.84 10.94 8.30
C GLY A 86 3.30 11.90 9.40
N MET A 87 2.39 12.34 10.27
CA MET A 87 2.69 13.14 11.46
C MET A 87 2.42 12.36 12.76
N GLU A 88 2.03 11.08 12.66
CA GLU A 88 1.76 10.19 13.79
C GLU A 88 2.90 9.19 13.99
N SER A 89 3.49 9.19 15.18
CA SER A 89 4.69 8.41 15.50
C SER A 89 4.53 6.89 15.45
N GLN A 90 3.30 6.38 15.39
CA GLN A 90 3.03 4.92 15.42
C GLN A 90 2.96 4.31 14.01
N LEU A 91 2.80 5.13 12.97
CA LEU A 91 2.65 4.67 11.58
C LEU A 91 3.75 5.20 10.66
N ASP A 92 4.56 6.13 11.16
CA ASP A 92 5.75 6.65 10.49
C ASP A 92 7.02 6.08 11.13
N TRP A 93 7.93 5.60 10.29
CA TRP A 93 9.27 5.17 10.69
C TRP A 93 10.14 6.34 11.15
N ASN A 94 9.72 7.58 10.89
CA ASN A 94 10.40 8.81 11.28
C ASN A 94 11.86 8.84 10.78
N TYR A 95 12.07 8.31 9.58
CA TYR A 95 13.38 8.36 8.92
C TYR A 95 13.76 9.82 8.65
N THR A 96 15.04 10.12 8.85
CA THR A 96 15.61 11.42 8.51
C THR A 96 16.61 11.23 7.38
N ILE A 97 16.73 12.22 6.51
CA ILE A 97 17.73 12.24 5.45
C ILE A 97 18.96 13.01 5.91
N THR A 98 20.15 12.58 5.47
CA THR A 98 21.36 13.40 5.62
C THR A 98 21.21 14.69 4.80
N PRO A 99 21.87 15.81 5.20
CA PRO A 99 21.86 17.03 4.41
C PRO A 99 22.35 16.77 2.99
N GLN A 100 21.54 17.11 1.99
CA GLN A 100 21.81 16.78 0.58
C GLN A 100 22.57 17.94 -0.10
N PRO A 101 23.84 17.76 -0.56
CA PRO A 101 24.56 18.80 -1.28
C PRO A 101 23.90 19.15 -2.62
N GLY A 102 23.18 18.20 -3.23
CA GLY A 102 22.54 18.29 -4.54
C GLY A 102 21.27 19.15 -4.63
N TYR A 103 20.94 19.94 -3.61
CA TYR A 103 20.26 21.23 -3.81
C TYR A 103 21.21 22.31 -4.37
N ASN A 104 22.42 21.89 -4.77
CA ASN A 104 23.38 22.48 -5.70
C ASN A 104 24.21 21.33 -6.33
N GLY A 105 23.63 20.59 -7.30
CA GLY A 105 24.39 19.81 -8.28
C GLY A 105 24.22 18.28 -8.31
N ARG A 106 22.99 17.72 -8.43
CA ARG A 106 22.81 16.30 -8.81
C ARG A 106 21.78 16.09 -9.91
N ALA A 107 22.07 15.10 -10.76
CA ALA A 107 21.19 14.54 -11.79
C ALA A 107 20.51 13.25 -11.28
N LEU A 108 19.33 12.94 -11.82
CA LEU A 108 18.60 11.68 -11.61
C LEU A 108 18.59 10.87 -12.91
N LEU A 109 18.90 9.59 -12.81
CA LEU A 109 18.72 8.64 -13.92
C LEU A 109 17.35 7.98 -13.79
N CYS A 110 16.49 8.16 -14.79
CA CYS A 110 15.24 7.43 -14.92
C CYS A 110 15.41 6.42 -16.06
N PRO A 111 15.74 5.14 -15.76
CA PRO A 111 15.63 4.12 -16.78
C PRO A 111 14.14 3.88 -17.04
N ARG A 112 13.68 4.24 -18.25
CA ARG A 112 12.31 3.97 -18.72
C ARG A 112 12.12 2.51 -19.18
N GLU A 113 13.16 1.68 -19.07
CA GLU A 113 13.22 0.34 -19.66
C GLU A 113 13.71 -0.69 -18.64
N TYR A 114 12.84 -1.10 -17.70
CA TYR A 114 13.16 -2.11 -16.69
C TYR A 114 13.64 -3.43 -17.30
N ALA A 115 13.03 -3.87 -18.41
CA ALA A 115 13.44 -5.09 -19.11
C ALA A 115 14.85 -4.99 -19.69
N ALA A 116 15.20 -3.85 -20.32
CA ALA A 116 16.54 -3.64 -20.88
C ALA A 116 17.63 -3.56 -19.79
N VAL A 117 17.31 -2.93 -18.65
CA VAL A 117 18.25 -2.81 -17.52
C VAL A 117 18.43 -4.14 -16.78
N SER A 118 17.35 -4.91 -16.62
CA SER A 118 17.40 -6.20 -15.93
C SER A 118 17.84 -7.36 -16.82
N GLY A 119 17.71 -7.23 -18.15
CA GLY A 119 17.82 -8.33 -19.10
C GLY A 119 16.63 -9.30 -19.06
N ASP A 120 15.53 -8.93 -18.40
CA ASP A 120 14.34 -9.77 -18.21
C ASP A 120 13.10 -9.15 -18.88
N GLU A 121 12.70 -9.74 -20.00
CA GLU A 121 11.52 -9.36 -20.77
C GLU A 121 10.21 -9.46 -19.97
N GLY A 122 10.16 -10.22 -18.87
CA GLY A 122 9.01 -10.27 -17.97
C GLY A 122 8.62 -8.89 -17.41
N TRP A 123 9.58 -7.96 -17.32
CA TRP A 123 9.37 -6.58 -16.85
C TRP A 123 9.05 -5.58 -17.95
N ASN A 124 8.92 -6.03 -19.20
CA ASN A 124 8.54 -5.13 -20.29
C ASN A 124 7.07 -4.70 -20.13
N TRP A 125 6.72 -3.60 -20.79
CA TRP A 125 5.40 -2.98 -20.65
C TRP A 125 4.26 -3.93 -21.02
N GLU A 126 4.43 -4.71 -22.09
CA GLU A 126 3.41 -5.64 -22.58
C GLU A 126 3.16 -6.78 -21.58
N ASN A 127 4.23 -7.35 -21.01
CA ASN A 127 4.15 -8.46 -20.08
C ASN A 127 3.63 -8.04 -18.70
N ILE A 128 3.89 -6.81 -18.26
CA ILE A 128 3.39 -6.32 -16.96
C ILE A 128 1.89 -5.96 -17.01
N GLN A 129 1.33 -5.62 -18.18
CA GLN A 129 -0.10 -5.26 -18.32
C GLN A 129 -1.02 -6.30 -17.68
N LYS A 130 -0.76 -7.60 -17.89
CA LYS A 130 -1.61 -8.67 -17.34
C LYS A 130 -1.69 -8.63 -15.80
N TYR A 131 -0.62 -8.19 -15.13
CA TYR A 131 -0.59 -8.07 -13.67
C TYR A 131 -1.25 -6.77 -13.19
N ILE A 132 -1.12 -5.68 -13.95
CA ILE A 132 -1.85 -4.43 -13.70
C ILE A 132 -3.36 -4.70 -13.75
N LEU A 133 -3.83 -5.31 -14.85
CA LEU A 133 -5.24 -5.67 -15.05
C LEU A 133 -5.73 -6.65 -13.97
N ARG A 134 -4.97 -7.71 -13.64
CA ARG A 134 -5.34 -8.65 -12.58
C ARG A 134 -5.41 -8.00 -11.18
N ASN A 135 -4.71 -6.90 -10.96
CA ASN A 135 -4.69 -6.19 -9.69
C ASN A 135 -5.88 -5.23 -9.55
N GLU A 136 -6.32 -4.60 -10.63
CA GLU A 136 -7.26 -3.48 -10.57
C GLU A 136 -8.73 -3.87 -10.78
N LYS A 137 -9.60 -3.07 -10.17
CA LYS A 137 -11.03 -3.08 -10.37
C LYS A 137 -11.52 -1.66 -10.49
N PHE A 138 -11.82 -1.21 -11.70
CA PHE A 138 -12.34 0.12 -11.92
C PHE A 138 -13.77 0.24 -11.36
N VAL A 139 -14.04 1.26 -10.56
CA VAL A 139 -15.34 1.51 -9.93
C VAL A 139 -15.80 2.96 -10.16
N PRO A 140 -17.11 3.24 -10.08
CA PRO A 140 -17.62 4.61 -10.21
C PRO A 140 -17.08 5.56 -9.13
N PRO A 141 -16.86 6.85 -9.46
CA PRO A 141 -16.46 7.86 -8.50
C PRO A 141 -17.52 8.10 -7.43
N ALA A 142 -17.08 8.53 -6.25
CA ALA A 142 -17.93 8.67 -5.08
C ALA A 142 -19.11 9.66 -5.26
N ASP A 143 -19.03 10.59 -6.19
CA ASP A 143 -20.11 11.53 -6.53
C ASP A 143 -20.96 11.07 -7.73
N ASN A 144 -20.63 9.94 -8.35
CA ASN A 144 -21.28 9.39 -9.54
C ASN A 144 -21.37 10.38 -10.71
N HIS A 145 -20.41 11.29 -10.84
CA HIS A 145 -20.41 12.23 -11.97
C HIS A 145 -20.18 11.50 -13.30
N ASN A 146 -20.47 12.18 -14.42
CA ASN A 146 -20.22 11.64 -15.75
C ASN A 146 -18.71 11.60 -16.04
N THR A 147 -18.17 10.39 -16.20
CA THR A 147 -16.74 10.12 -16.42
C THR A 147 -16.37 10.04 -17.91
N THR A 148 -17.30 10.35 -18.82
CA THR A 148 -17.05 10.32 -20.28
C THR A 148 -15.86 11.21 -20.64
N GLY A 149 -14.86 10.63 -21.31
CA GLY A 149 -13.67 11.35 -21.77
C GLY A 149 -12.59 11.57 -20.70
N GLN A 150 -12.81 11.13 -19.46
CA GLN A 150 -11.84 11.28 -18.37
C GLN A 150 -10.84 10.12 -18.27
N TYR A 151 -11.20 8.95 -18.79
CA TYR A 151 -10.38 7.74 -18.80
C TYR A 151 -10.72 6.88 -20.04
N ASN A 152 -9.92 5.87 -20.36
CA ASN A 152 -10.21 4.92 -21.42
C ASN A 152 -10.69 3.57 -20.84
N PRO A 153 -12.00 3.24 -20.91
CA PRO A 153 -12.54 2.00 -20.33
C PRO A 153 -11.92 0.72 -20.86
N SER A 154 -11.35 0.73 -22.07
CA SER A 154 -10.70 -0.44 -22.69
C SER A 154 -9.31 -0.76 -22.11
N LYS A 155 -8.76 0.16 -21.31
CA LYS A 155 -7.45 0.03 -20.66
C LYS A 155 -7.55 -0.47 -19.23
N HIS A 156 -8.78 -0.69 -18.74
CA HIS A 156 -9.02 -1.08 -17.36
C HIS A 156 -9.75 -2.40 -17.19
N GLU A 157 -9.45 -3.07 -16.08
CA GLU A 157 -10.14 -4.27 -15.60
C GLU A 157 -11.14 -3.95 -14.48
N TYR A 158 -12.17 -4.79 -14.32
CA TYR A 158 -13.30 -4.58 -13.42
C TYR A 158 -13.46 -5.69 -12.36
N ASP A 159 -12.55 -6.66 -12.33
CA ASP A 159 -12.62 -7.85 -11.46
C ASP A 159 -11.38 -8.09 -10.58
N GLY A 160 -10.40 -7.18 -10.58
CA GLY A 160 -9.26 -7.26 -9.67
C GLY A 160 -9.61 -6.93 -8.21
N ALA A 161 -8.58 -7.00 -7.36
CA ALA A 161 -8.73 -6.81 -5.92
C ALA A 161 -8.79 -5.34 -5.51
N VAL A 162 -8.02 -4.47 -6.18
CA VAL A 162 -7.83 -3.07 -5.80
C VAL A 162 -8.83 -2.20 -6.53
N ALA A 163 -9.75 -1.56 -5.79
CA ALA A 163 -10.65 -0.59 -6.40
C ALA A 163 -9.89 0.65 -6.87
N ILE A 164 -10.05 1.01 -8.14
CA ILE A 164 -9.51 2.22 -8.77
C ILE A 164 -10.68 3.08 -9.25
N THR A 165 -10.61 4.39 -9.04
CA THR A 165 -11.67 5.32 -9.42
C THR A 165 -11.11 6.67 -9.86
N LEU A 166 -11.91 7.42 -10.60
CA LEU A 166 -11.72 8.86 -10.78
C LEU A 166 -12.02 9.63 -9.48
N PRO A 167 -11.50 10.87 -9.32
CA PRO A 167 -11.70 11.68 -8.13
C PRO A 167 -13.18 11.87 -7.80
N GLY A 168 -13.55 11.54 -6.56
CA GLY A 168 -14.94 11.57 -6.11
C GLY A 168 -15.43 12.90 -5.53
N TYR A 169 -14.63 13.96 -5.65
CA TYR A 169 -14.94 15.30 -5.19
C TYR A 169 -14.28 16.34 -6.11
N PRO A 170 -15.05 17.19 -6.80
CA PRO A 170 -14.49 18.17 -7.73
C PRO A 170 -13.72 19.26 -6.98
N LEU A 171 -12.58 19.68 -7.53
CA LEU A 171 -11.82 20.82 -7.06
C LEU A 171 -12.06 22.04 -7.94
N PRO A 172 -11.99 23.27 -7.38
CA PRO A 172 -12.10 24.50 -8.15
C PRO A 172 -11.07 24.64 -9.28
N ILE A 173 -9.93 23.96 -9.13
CA ILE A 173 -8.81 24.01 -10.08
C ILE A 173 -9.05 23.12 -11.30
N ASP A 174 -9.87 22.06 -11.20
CA ASP A 174 -10.04 21.05 -12.24
C ASP A 174 -10.42 21.69 -13.58
N LYS A 175 -11.45 22.54 -13.57
CA LYS A 175 -11.92 23.25 -14.78
C LYS A 175 -10.86 24.17 -15.37
N ARG A 176 -10.00 24.76 -14.53
CA ARG A 176 -8.94 25.68 -14.97
C ARG A 176 -7.82 24.91 -15.65
N VAL A 177 -7.42 23.78 -15.09
CA VAL A 177 -6.40 22.89 -15.68
C VAL A 177 -6.86 22.38 -17.05
N ILE A 178 -8.10 21.91 -17.16
CA ILE A 178 -8.66 21.44 -18.44
C ILE A 178 -8.79 22.58 -19.46
N ALA A 179 -9.17 23.78 -19.03
CA ALA A 179 -9.21 24.95 -19.90
C ALA A 179 -7.81 25.31 -20.42
N THR A 180 -6.79 25.31 -19.56
CA THR A 180 -5.40 25.57 -19.97
C THR A 180 -4.89 24.52 -20.96
N ALA A 181 -5.20 23.24 -20.76
CA ALA A 181 -4.88 22.20 -21.75
C ALA A 181 -5.56 22.43 -23.11
N SER A 182 -6.73 23.07 -23.11
CA SER A 182 -7.45 23.44 -24.34
C SER A 182 -6.89 24.73 -24.98
N GLU A 183 -6.43 25.68 -24.17
CA GLU A 183 -5.86 26.95 -24.63
C GLU A 183 -4.43 26.78 -25.18
N LEU A 184 -3.66 25.86 -24.60
CA LEU A 184 -2.25 25.61 -24.90
C LEU A 184 -2.00 24.12 -25.23
N PRO A 185 -2.63 23.56 -26.26
CA PRO A 185 -2.57 22.13 -26.56
C PRO A 185 -1.20 21.64 -27.01
N ASP A 186 -0.36 22.53 -27.56
CA ASP A 186 1.00 22.20 -27.98
C ASP A 186 1.95 22.01 -26.78
N GLU A 187 1.64 22.64 -25.64
CA GLU A 187 2.43 22.55 -24.40
C GLU A 187 1.80 21.58 -23.38
N PHE A 188 0.47 21.56 -23.31
CA PHE A 188 -0.31 20.78 -22.35
C PHE A 188 -1.36 19.91 -23.08
N PRO A 189 -0.94 18.95 -23.91
CA PRO A 189 -1.88 18.10 -24.65
C PRO A 189 -2.78 17.33 -23.69
N TYR A 190 -4.08 17.30 -23.95
CA TYR A 190 -5.01 16.49 -23.15
C TYR A 190 -4.86 15.01 -23.46
N ILE A 191 -4.73 14.18 -22.43
CA ILE A 191 -4.73 12.72 -22.52
C ILE A 191 -5.92 12.16 -21.75
N ASN A 192 -6.62 11.22 -22.37
CA ASN A 192 -7.76 10.54 -21.76
C ASN A 192 -7.36 9.25 -21.04
N GLU A 193 -6.07 9.02 -20.82
CA GLU A 193 -5.56 7.84 -20.13
C GLU A 193 -4.19 8.13 -19.51
N THR A 194 -4.13 8.35 -18.20
CA THR A 194 -2.87 8.68 -17.52
C THR A 194 -2.10 7.45 -17.03
N SER A 195 -2.68 6.25 -17.14
CA SER A 195 -2.08 4.99 -16.70
C SER A 195 -1.69 4.06 -17.87
N GLY A 196 -1.91 4.51 -19.11
CA GLY A 196 -1.77 3.70 -20.34
C GLY A 196 -0.37 3.61 -20.94
N GLY A 197 0.68 3.99 -20.20
CA GLY A 197 2.08 3.87 -20.60
C GLY A 197 2.63 5.09 -21.34
N ASP A 198 1.80 5.80 -22.12
CA ASP A 198 2.09 7.14 -22.61
C ASP A 198 1.41 8.17 -21.70
N ILE A 199 2.22 8.90 -20.93
CA ILE A 199 1.76 9.73 -19.81
C ILE A 199 2.04 11.22 -20.02
N LEU A 200 2.53 11.62 -21.20
CA LEU A 200 2.83 13.02 -21.48
C LEU A 200 1.54 13.78 -21.79
N GLY A 201 1.12 14.64 -20.86
CA GLY A 201 -0.02 15.53 -21.06
C GLY A 201 -0.76 15.84 -19.77
N VAL A 202 -1.96 16.39 -19.95
CA VAL A 202 -2.92 16.70 -18.89
C VAL A 202 -4.07 15.71 -18.98
N GLY A 203 -4.31 14.97 -17.91
CA GLY A 203 -5.41 14.02 -17.82
C GLY A 203 -5.90 13.89 -16.39
N TRP A 204 -6.96 13.13 -16.19
CA TRP A 204 -7.47 12.84 -14.86
C TRP A 204 -6.63 11.74 -14.22
N TRP A 205 -6.09 12.03 -13.03
CA TRP A 205 -5.42 11.02 -12.24
C TRP A 205 -6.43 10.01 -11.66
N LEU A 206 -5.93 8.84 -11.27
CA LEU A 206 -6.72 7.75 -10.69
C LEU A 206 -6.40 7.57 -9.21
N GLU A 207 -7.39 7.12 -8.45
CA GLU A 207 -7.33 6.94 -7.00
C GLU A 207 -7.59 5.49 -6.61
N THR A 208 -6.83 4.96 -5.64
CA THR A 208 -7.12 3.65 -5.03
C THR A 208 -8.17 3.79 -3.93
N ASN A 209 -9.40 4.00 -4.36
CA ASN A 209 -10.55 4.28 -3.52
C ASN A 209 -11.77 3.51 -4.05
N GLY A 210 -12.49 2.85 -3.15
CA GLY A 210 -13.66 2.05 -3.49
C GLY A 210 -14.73 2.21 -2.43
N ASN A 211 -15.98 2.40 -2.84
CA ASN A 211 -17.09 2.67 -1.92
C ASN A 211 -16.79 3.82 -0.93
N ARG A 212 -16.05 4.84 -1.39
CA ARG A 212 -15.73 6.08 -0.63
C ARG A 212 -14.74 5.86 0.52
N ILE A 213 -14.02 4.74 0.51
CA ILE A 213 -13.02 4.34 1.49
C ILE A 213 -11.74 3.95 0.76
N ARG A 214 -10.58 4.33 1.32
CA ARG A 214 -9.27 3.93 0.78
C ARG A 214 -9.19 2.41 0.60
N ASN A 215 -8.69 1.96 -0.55
CA ASN A 215 -8.30 0.58 -0.80
C ASN A 215 -6.78 0.44 -0.65
N SER A 216 -6.34 -0.06 0.52
CA SER A 216 -4.94 -0.40 0.77
C SER A 216 -4.68 -1.88 0.49
N ALA A 217 -3.42 -2.26 0.28
CA ALA A 217 -3.05 -3.66 0.06
C ALA A 217 -3.47 -4.56 1.23
N ALA A 218 -3.32 -4.09 2.48
CA ALA A 218 -3.81 -4.83 3.65
C ALA A 218 -5.32 -5.06 3.61
N THR A 219 -6.12 -4.05 3.22
CA THR A 219 -7.59 -4.19 3.17
C THR A 219 -8.08 -5.13 2.07
N VAL A 220 -7.41 -5.17 0.92
CA VAL A 220 -7.88 -5.91 -0.26
C VAL A 220 -7.21 -7.28 -0.44
N TYR A 221 -6.01 -7.47 0.12
CA TYR A 221 -5.27 -8.73 0.03
C TYR A 221 -5.18 -9.48 1.36
N LEU A 222 -4.78 -8.81 2.45
CA LEU A 222 -4.58 -9.49 3.74
C LEU A 222 -5.90 -9.76 4.44
N ARG A 223 -6.79 -8.77 4.56
CA ARG A 223 -8.05 -8.92 5.29
C ARG A 223 -8.94 -10.05 4.74
N PRO A 224 -9.08 -10.26 3.41
CA PRO A 224 -9.76 -11.45 2.90
C PRO A 224 -9.00 -12.75 3.16
N ALA A 225 -7.66 -12.71 3.10
CA ALA A 225 -6.79 -13.85 3.38
C ALA A 225 -6.75 -14.22 4.88
N MET A 226 -7.20 -13.34 5.78
CA MET A 226 -7.26 -13.62 7.21
C MET A 226 -8.23 -14.77 7.57
N ASN A 227 -9.04 -15.26 6.64
CA ASN A 227 -9.87 -16.44 6.87
C ASN A 227 -9.14 -17.77 6.57
N ARG A 228 -7.88 -17.72 6.14
CA ARG A 228 -7.13 -18.89 5.65
C ARG A 228 -6.23 -19.47 6.75
N PRO A 229 -6.34 -20.77 7.08
CA PRO A 229 -5.60 -21.39 8.20
C PRO A 229 -4.09 -21.53 7.96
N ASN A 230 -3.66 -21.38 6.71
CA ASN A 230 -2.27 -21.48 6.27
C ASN A 230 -1.54 -20.13 6.25
N LEU A 231 -2.18 -19.05 6.73
CA LEU A 231 -1.55 -17.74 6.91
C LEU A 231 -1.42 -17.42 8.41
N ASP A 232 -0.20 -17.14 8.87
CA ASP A 232 0.04 -16.50 10.16
C ASP A 232 0.58 -15.09 9.93
N ILE A 233 0.04 -14.11 10.66
CA ILE A 233 0.47 -12.70 10.58
C ILE A 233 0.97 -12.29 11.95
N PHE A 234 2.18 -11.77 12.02
CA PHE A 234 2.74 -11.20 13.22
C PHE A 234 3.01 -9.70 13.01
N VAL A 235 2.51 -8.88 13.91
CA VAL A 235 2.73 -7.43 13.93
C VAL A 235 3.66 -7.05 15.08
N GLU A 236 4.17 -5.82 15.08
CA GLU A 236 5.09 -5.32 16.11
C GLU A 236 6.43 -6.09 16.19
N TYR A 237 6.95 -6.52 15.03
CA TYR A 237 8.13 -7.39 14.94
C TYR A 237 9.45 -6.82 15.48
N GLU A 238 9.55 -5.53 15.85
CA GLU A 238 10.74 -5.05 16.58
C GLU A 238 10.94 -5.82 17.92
N ALA A 239 9.90 -6.47 18.45
CA ALA A 239 9.97 -7.36 19.61
C ALA A 239 10.48 -8.80 19.29
N ALA A 240 10.75 -9.14 18.03
CA ALA A 240 11.05 -10.51 17.60
C ALA A 240 12.50 -10.79 17.24
N LEU A 241 13.44 -9.98 17.77
CA LEU A 241 14.83 -10.41 17.94
C LEU A 241 14.98 -11.76 18.68
N PHE A 242 13.90 -12.28 19.28
CA PHE A 242 13.86 -13.52 20.06
C PHE A 242 13.05 -14.66 19.44
N TYR A 243 12.51 -14.51 18.22
CA TYR A 243 11.78 -15.58 17.53
C TYR A 243 12.60 -16.16 16.38
N HIS A 244 12.96 -17.43 16.50
CA HIS A 244 13.64 -18.18 15.45
C HIS A 244 12.67 -19.14 14.77
N THR A 245 12.57 -19.01 13.45
CA THR A 245 11.84 -19.95 12.59
C THR A 245 12.61 -20.17 11.28
N THR A 246 12.12 -21.07 10.44
CA THR A 246 12.73 -21.45 9.17
C THR A 246 11.69 -21.43 8.06
N ALA A 247 12.11 -21.01 6.87
CA ALA A 247 11.37 -21.20 5.63
C ALA A 247 11.89 -22.46 4.93
N ARG A 248 10.98 -23.29 4.41
CA ARG A 248 11.31 -24.49 3.63
C ARG A 248 11.79 -24.12 2.23
N HIS A 249 11.24 -23.06 1.66
CA HIS A 249 11.56 -22.62 0.31
C HIS A 249 12.29 -21.28 0.34
N GLU A 250 11.61 -20.20 0.70
CA GLU A 250 12.16 -18.85 0.52
C GLU A 250 11.79 -17.89 1.67
N VAL A 251 12.70 -16.95 1.92
CA VAL A 251 12.44 -15.74 2.70
C VAL A 251 12.32 -14.59 1.71
N ILE A 252 11.16 -13.94 1.68
CA ILE A 252 10.83 -12.85 0.75
C ILE A 252 10.90 -11.53 1.52
N LEU A 253 11.62 -10.54 0.99
CA LEU A 253 11.94 -9.28 1.69
C LEU A 253 11.26 -8.03 1.08
N PRO A 254 9.94 -7.85 1.19
CA PRO A 254 9.25 -6.65 0.73
C PRO A 254 9.17 -5.55 1.80
N ALA A 255 10.28 -5.21 2.46
CA ALA A 255 10.34 -4.23 3.55
C ALA A 255 10.42 -2.75 3.07
N GLY A 256 10.02 -2.49 1.82
CA GLY A 256 10.07 -1.17 1.20
C GLY A 256 11.47 -0.77 0.72
N ALA A 257 11.54 0.35 -0.01
CA ALA A 257 12.78 0.82 -0.65
C ALA A 257 13.88 1.23 0.35
N VAL A 258 13.50 1.61 1.58
CA VAL A 258 14.43 1.95 2.67
C VAL A 258 14.74 0.71 3.54
N GLY A 259 13.70 0.01 4.02
CA GLY A 259 13.86 -1.09 4.97
C GLY A 259 14.57 -2.30 4.38
N THR A 260 14.32 -2.63 3.10
CA THR A 260 14.93 -3.79 2.44
C THR A 260 16.46 -3.68 2.35
N PRO A 261 17.07 -2.61 1.80
CA PRO A 261 18.53 -2.51 1.76
C PRO A 261 19.15 -2.43 3.16
N VAL A 262 18.51 -1.77 4.14
CA VAL A 262 18.99 -1.76 5.53
C VAL A 262 19.03 -3.17 6.11
N PHE A 263 17.97 -3.95 5.93
CA PHE A 263 17.91 -5.33 6.40
C PHE A 263 18.97 -6.21 5.73
N MET A 264 19.18 -6.06 4.42
CA MET A 264 20.23 -6.78 3.69
C MET A 264 21.63 -6.43 4.20
N GLN A 265 21.90 -5.15 4.47
CA GLN A 265 23.17 -4.71 5.04
C GLN A 265 23.42 -5.31 6.42
N LEU A 266 22.41 -5.37 7.29
CA LEU A 266 22.50 -6.03 8.60
C LEU A 266 22.79 -7.54 8.49
N LEU A 267 22.43 -8.18 7.38
CA LEU A 267 22.78 -9.56 7.06
C LEU A 267 24.15 -9.72 6.38
N GLY A 268 24.94 -8.66 6.27
CA GLY A 268 26.25 -8.69 5.61
C GLY A 268 26.17 -8.67 4.08
N ILE A 269 25.03 -8.27 3.49
CA ILE A 269 24.85 -8.13 2.04
C ILE A 269 24.81 -6.63 1.69
N GLY A 270 25.91 -6.08 1.19
CA GLY A 270 26.04 -4.65 0.96
C GLY A 270 27.41 -4.22 0.45
N ASP A 271 27.68 -2.91 0.43
CA ASP A 271 29.01 -2.41 0.11
C ASP A 271 29.99 -2.73 1.25
N ILE A 272 31.14 -3.32 0.92
CA ILE A 272 32.11 -3.76 1.95
C ILE A 272 32.63 -2.58 2.77
N SER A 273 32.86 -1.44 2.11
CA SER A 273 33.38 -0.25 2.77
C SER A 273 32.35 0.38 3.71
N ASP A 274 31.06 0.18 3.47
CA ASP A 274 29.99 0.62 4.36
C ASP A 274 29.79 -0.36 5.52
N LEU A 275 29.79 -1.67 5.24
CA LEU A 275 29.62 -2.72 6.26
C LEU A 275 30.77 -2.72 7.28
N ASP A 276 32.01 -2.55 6.82
CA ASP A 276 33.20 -2.49 7.67
C ASP A 276 33.13 -1.33 8.69
N LYS A 277 32.51 -0.19 8.33
CA LYS A 277 32.34 0.95 9.26
C LYS A 277 31.49 0.60 10.48
N PHE A 278 30.62 -0.40 10.37
CA PHE A 278 29.74 -0.86 11.43
C PHE A 278 30.17 -2.21 12.03
N GLY A 279 31.33 -2.75 11.62
CA GLY A 279 31.84 -4.03 12.11
C GLY A 279 30.98 -5.23 11.70
N ILE A 280 30.23 -5.12 10.59
CA ILE A 280 29.40 -6.20 10.05
C ILE A 280 30.26 -7.03 9.11
N GLU A 281 30.28 -8.35 9.31
CA GLU A 281 30.97 -9.27 8.39
C GLU A 281 30.27 -9.25 7.02
N THR A 282 31.02 -8.93 5.96
CA THR A 282 30.50 -8.95 4.60
C THR A 282 30.41 -10.39 4.10
N ILE A 283 29.18 -10.86 3.89
CA ILE A 283 28.88 -12.15 3.26
C ILE A 283 28.85 -11.99 1.74
N VAL A 284 28.23 -10.90 1.24
CA VAL A 284 28.12 -10.63 -0.19
C VAL A 284 28.37 -9.14 -0.45
N HIS A 285 29.41 -8.84 -1.24
CA HIS A 285 29.67 -7.48 -1.68
C HIS A 285 28.73 -7.07 -2.81
N LYS A 286 27.79 -6.16 -2.54
CA LYS A 286 26.83 -5.64 -3.52
C LYS A 286 26.50 -4.16 -3.24
N PRO A 287 27.10 -3.19 -3.95
CA PRO A 287 26.80 -1.78 -3.75
C PRO A 287 25.34 -1.47 -4.09
N SER A 288 24.70 -0.63 -3.26
CA SER A 288 23.27 -0.31 -3.36
C SER A 288 22.99 0.79 -4.39
N VAL A 289 21.73 0.89 -4.86
CA VAL A 289 21.28 1.88 -5.86
C VAL A 289 20.16 2.77 -5.30
N SER A 290 20.06 3.98 -5.85
CA SER A 290 19.43 5.18 -5.28
C SER A 290 17.90 5.22 -5.20
N GLU A 291 17.42 6.15 -4.38
CA GLU A 291 16.02 6.54 -4.18
C GLU A 291 15.54 7.69 -5.08
N HIS A 292 14.22 7.88 -5.17
CA HIS A 292 13.58 8.96 -5.93
C HIS A 292 13.04 10.08 -5.01
N PRO A 293 13.43 11.35 -5.20
CA PRO A 293 12.83 12.46 -4.49
C PRO A 293 11.50 12.89 -5.11
N ARG A 294 10.50 13.17 -4.27
CA ARG A 294 9.30 13.93 -4.66
C ARG A 294 9.55 15.41 -4.44
N LEU A 295 9.28 16.23 -5.45
CA LEU A 295 9.31 17.69 -5.35
C LEU A 295 7.88 18.24 -5.43
N SER A 296 7.54 19.16 -4.53
CA SER A 296 6.24 19.84 -4.50
C SER A 296 6.43 21.32 -4.83
N ASN A 297 5.71 21.82 -5.82
CA ASN A 297 5.63 23.25 -6.11
C ASN A 297 4.43 23.85 -5.38
N VAL A 298 4.65 24.83 -4.52
CA VAL A 298 3.60 25.50 -3.73
C VAL A 298 3.42 26.92 -4.24
N PHE A 299 2.20 27.24 -4.67
CA PHE A 299 1.83 28.56 -5.17
C PHE A 299 0.82 29.22 -4.24
N ARG A 300 0.94 30.53 -4.08
CA ARG A 300 -0.07 31.34 -3.37
C ARG A 300 -1.20 31.65 -4.33
N ILE A 301 -2.44 31.45 -3.91
CA ILE A 301 -3.61 31.72 -4.74
C ILE A 301 -4.59 32.66 -4.05
N SER A 302 -5.38 33.38 -4.83
CA SER A 302 -6.47 34.26 -4.36
C SER A 302 -7.80 33.50 -4.38
N SER A 303 -7.91 32.43 -3.59
CA SER A 303 -9.14 31.66 -3.41
C SER A 303 -9.24 31.17 -1.97
N ASN A 304 -10.48 31.05 -1.47
CA ASN A 304 -10.80 30.44 -0.18
C ASN A 304 -11.36 29.01 -0.33
N GLU A 305 -11.37 28.46 -1.55
CA GLU A 305 -11.92 27.14 -1.87
C GLU A 305 -10.85 26.03 -1.83
N THR A 306 -9.71 26.28 -1.18
CA THR A 306 -8.65 25.28 -1.00
C THR A 306 -8.89 24.42 0.24
N TYR A 307 -8.13 23.33 0.34
CA TYR A 307 -8.13 22.47 1.52
C TYR A 307 -7.32 23.04 2.70
N ASP A 308 -6.62 24.17 2.53
CA ASP A 308 -5.79 24.76 3.58
C ASP A 308 -6.60 25.04 4.85
N GLU A 309 -7.76 25.68 4.71
CA GLU A 309 -8.62 26.03 5.85
C GLU A 309 -9.25 24.81 6.49
N LEU A 310 -9.57 23.76 5.70
CA LEU A 310 -10.09 22.50 6.23
C LEU A 310 -9.13 21.88 7.26
N PHE A 311 -7.82 21.96 7.03
CA PHE A 311 -6.82 21.39 7.94
C PHE A 311 -6.29 22.37 8.99
N ARG A 312 -6.54 23.67 8.83
CA ARG A 312 -6.16 24.70 9.82
C ARG A 312 -7.24 24.98 10.86
N ASN A 313 -8.51 24.71 10.53
CA ASN A 313 -9.65 24.96 11.41
C ASN A 313 -10.26 23.64 11.93
N PRO A 314 -10.09 23.33 13.24
CA PRO A 314 -10.63 22.11 13.84
C PRO A 314 -12.14 21.95 13.69
N ASP A 315 -12.93 23.03 13.80
CA ASP A 315 -14.40 22.96 13.71
C ASP A 315 -14.85 22.53 12.30
N LEU A 316 -14.18 23.04 11.27
CA LEU A 316 -14.45 22.66 9.87
C LEU A 316 -14.04 21.21 9.61
N LEU A 317 -12.92 20.76 10.18
CA LEU A 317 -12.47 19.39 10.08
C LEU A 317 -13.46 18.43 10.76
N ASP A 318 -13.91 18.76 11.97
CA ASP A 318 -14.88 17.95 12.72
C ASP A 318 -16.21 17.85 11.99
N LEU A 319 -16.69 18.95 11.39
CA LEU A 319 -17.89 18.93 10.56
C LEU A 319 -17.71 18.04 9.31
N ALA A 320 -16.55 18.10 8.67
CA ALA A 320 -16.24 17.25 7.51
C ALA A 320 -16.15 15.76 7.89
N ILE A 321 -15.57 15.45 9.06
CA ILE A 321 -15.50 14.10 9.63
C ILE A 321 -16.90 13.59 9.96
N ALA A 322 -17.74 14.40 10.62
CA ALA A 322 -19.11 14.04 10.94
C ALA A 322 -19.93 13.74 9.67
N ARG A 323 -19.80 14.58 8.65
CA ARG A 323 -20.46 14.36 7.35
C ARG A 323 -19.98 13.09 6.65
N TRP A 324 -18.69 12.79 6.72
CA TRP A 324 -18.16 11.56 6.16
C TRP A 324 -18.63 10.33 6.93
N ASN A 325 -18.72 10.39 8.27
CA ASN A 325 -19.24 9.30 9.09
C ASN A 325 -20.71 8.98 8.79
N ASP A 326 -21.54 10.01 8.66
CA ASP A 326 -22.98 9.88 8.42
C ASP A 326 -23.30 9.34 7.03
N SER A 327 -22.74 9.96 5.98
CA SER A 327 -23.16 9.71 4.59
C SER A 327 -22.02 9.37 3.64
N ARG A 328 -20.77 9.34 4.12
CA ARG A 328 -19.56 9.19 3.28
C ARG A 328 -19.55 10.22 2.14
N THR A 329 -19.98 11.45 2.45
CA THR A 329 -19.98 12.59 1.52
C THR A 329 -19.02 13.69 1.99
N GLY A 330 -18.89 14.75 1.19
CA GLY A 330 -18.06 15.90 1.53
C GLY A 330 -16.61 15.79 1.09
N PRO A 331 -15.75 16.71 1.56
CA PRO A 331 -14.41 16.95 1.02
C PRO A 331 -13.41 15.83 1.36
N LEU A 332 -13.69 14.98 2.35
CA LEU A 332 -12.77 13.91 2.77
C LEU A 332 -12.76 12.68 1.85
N ARG A 333 -13.45 12.73 0.71
CA ARG A 333 -13.59 11.61 -0.24
C ARG A 333 -12.43 11.44 -1.22
N ILE A 334 -11.62 12.48 -1.40
CA ILE A 334 -10.52 12.52 -2.37
C ILE A 334 -9.18 12.22 -1.67
N LEU A 335 -8.27 11.57 -2.38
CA LEU A 335 -6.88 11.41 -1.94
C LEU A 335 -6.14 12.74 -2.16
N LEU A 336 -5.76 13.40 -1.06
CA LEU A 336 -5.11 14.71 -1.12
C LEU A 336 -3.61 14.64 -1.19
#